data_AF-A0A377DSV9-F1
#
_entry.id   AF-A0A377DSV9-F1
#
_cell.length_a   1.000
_cell.length_b   1.000
_cell.length_c   1.000
_cell.angle_alpha   90.00
_cell.angle_beta   90.00
_cell.angle_gamma   90.00
#
_symmetry.space_group_name_H-M   'P 1'
#
loop_
_entity.id
_entity.type
_entity.pdbx_description
1 polymer ?
#
loop_
_entity_poly.entity_id
_entity_poly.type
_entity_poly.pdbx_seq_one_letter_code
_entity_poly.pdbx_strand_id
1 'polypeptide(L)'
;MISLFDMFKVGIGPSSSHTVGPMKAGKQFVDDLVEKGLLDSVTRVAVDVYGSLSLTGKGHHTDIAIIMGLAGNEPATVDIDSIPGFIRDVEERERLLLAQGRHEVDFPRDNGMRFHNGNLPLHENGMQIHAYNGDEVVYSKNLLFHRRRFYRR
;
A
#
# COMPACT_ATOMS: atom_id res chain seq x y z
N MET A 1 6.05 12.44 17.88
CA MET A 1 5.67 11.06 17.54
C MET A 1 4.18 11.10 17.22
N ILE A 2 3.79 10.81 15.98
CA ILE A 2 2.37 10.76 15.57
C ILE A 2 1.88 9.36 15.91
N SER A 3 0.77 9.24 16.64
CA SER A 3 0.18 7.94 17.00
C SER A 3 -0.47 7.30 15.77
N LEU A 4 -0.46 5.96 15.68
CA LEU A 4 -1.20 5.21 14.66
C LEU A 4 -2.69 5.58 14.64
N PHE A 5 -3.26 5.91 15.81
CA PHE A 5 -4.61 6.44 15.96
C PHE A 5 -4.83 7.81 15.27
N ASP A 6 -3.83 8.69 15.29
CA ASP A 6 -3.92 10.02 14.68
C ASP A 6 -3.83 9.95 13.14
N MET A 7 -3.34 8.83 12.59
CA MET A 7 -3.16 8.61 11.15
C MET A 7 -4.44 8.17 10.44
N PHE A 8 -5.26 7.36 11.11
CA PHE A 8 -6.50 6.81 10.56
C PHE A 8 -7.75 7.56 11.00
N LYS A 9 -7.60 8.65 11.78
CA LYS A 9 -8.70 9.58 12.03
C LYS A 9 -9.18 10.19 10.72
N VAL A 10 -10.40 9.82 10.33
CA VAL A 10 -11.11 10.39 9.17
C VAL A 10 -11.24 11.90 9.36
N GLY A 11 -10.58 12.71 8.52
CA GLY A 11 -10.73 14.15 8.63
C GLY A 11 -9.69 14.96 7.89
N ILE A 12 -8.73 15.53 8.61
CA ILE A 12 -7.89 16.62 8.08
C ILE A 12 -6.54 16.54 8.79
N GLY A 13 -5.55 15.92 8.14
CA GLY A 13 -4.17 15.91 8.59
C GLY A 13 -3.21 15.91 7.40
N PRO A 14 -2.01 16.50 7.53
CA PRO A 14 -1.02 16.63 6.44
C PRO A 14 -0.56 15.28 5.85
N SER A 15 -0.85 14.17 6.54
CA SER A 15 -0.45 12.80 6.16
C SER A 15 -1.48 12.04 5.31
N SER A 16 -2.64 12.60 4.96
CA SER A 16 -3.68 11.83 4.24
C SER A 16 -3.22 11.31 2.86
N SER A 17 -2.36 12.04 2.17
CA SER A 17 -1.75 11.60 0.91
C SER A 17 -0.69 10.50 1.08
N HIS A 18 -0.17 10.30 2.30
CA HIS A 18 0.88 9.33 2.62
C HIS A 18 0.33 8.10 3.36
N THR A 19 -0.94 8.12 3.77
CA THR A 19 -1.58 7.02 4.51
C THR A 19 -2.93 6.63 3.91
N VAL A 20 -3.90 7.53 3.87
CA VAL A 20 -5.26 7.24 3.34
C VAL A 20 -5.21 6.91 1.85
N GLY A 21 -4.47 7.69 1.06
CA GLY A 21 -4.30 7.44 -0.37
C GLY A 21 -3.67 6.08 -0.66
N PRO A 22 -2.47 5.78 -0.13
CA PRO A 22 -1.80 4.50 -0.34
C PRO A 22 -2.60 3.27 0.14
N MET A 23 -3.29 3.36 1.29
CA MET A 23 -4.14 2.25 1.75
C MET A 23 -5.32 2.00 0.80
N LYS A 24 -6.03 3.06 0.38
CA LYS A 24 -7.11 2.93 -0.61
C LYS A 24 -6.60 2.36 -1.92
N ALA A 25 -5.41 2.76 -2.35
CA ALA A 25 -4.78 2.27 -3.56
C ALA A 25 -4.45 0.77 -3.48
N GLY A 26 -3.90 0.31 -2.35
CA GLY A 26 -3.66 -1.11 -2.07
C GLY A 26 -4.96 -1.92 -2.09
N LYS A 27 -6.00 -1.44 -1.41
CA LYS A 27 -7.31 -2.11 -1.41
C LYS A 27 -7.89 -2.21 -2.82
N GLN A 28 -7.90 -1.10 -3.55
CA GLN A 28 -8.46 -1.08 -4.89
C GLN A 28 -7.73 -2.05 -5.82
N PHE A 29 -6.41 -2.16 -5.72
CA PHE A 29 -5.65 -3.16 -6.48
C PHE A 29 -6.11 -4.59 -6.21
N VAL A 30 -6.37 -4.92 -4.94
CA VAL A 30 -6.81 -6.26 -4.55
C VAL A 30 -8.27 -6.52 -4.93
N ASP A 31 -9.13 -5.51 -4.82
CA ASP A 31 -10.51 -5.60 -5.32
C ASP A 31 -10.52 -5.86 -6.84
N ASP A 32 -9.63 -5.22 -7.62
CA ASP A 32 -9.49 -5.47 -9.06
C ASP A 32 -9.03 -6.92 -9.35
N LEU A 33 -8.11 -7.47 -8.55
CA LEU A 33 -7.68 -8.87 -8.69
C LEU A 33 -8.84 -9.85 -8.46
N VAL A 34 -9.69 -9.57 -7.46
CA VAL A 34 -10.88 -10.37 -7.17
C VAL A 34 -11.89 -10.27 -8.31
N GLU A 35 -12.21 -9.06 -8.76
CA GLU A 35 -13.18 -8.82 -9.83
C GLU A 35 -12.75 -9.48 -11.14
N LYS A 36 -11.45 -9.49 -11.43
CA LYS A 36 -10.88 -10.11 -12.64
C LYS A 36 -10.68 -11.63 -12.52
N GLY A 37 -10.98 -12.22 -11.36
CA GLY A 37 -10.75 -13.65 -11.10
C GLY A 37 -9.27 -14.04 -11.12
N LEU A 38 -8.36 -13.09 -10.85
CA LEU A 38 -6.91 -13.30 -10.88
C LEU A 38 -6.33 -13.68 -9.52
N LEU A 39 -7.01 -13.34 -8.42
CA LEU A 39 -6.50 -13.46 -7.04
C LEU A 39 -5.81 -14.79 -6.77
N ASP A 40 -6.49 -15.90 -7.05
CA ASP A 40 -6.03 -17.26 -6.69
C ASP A 40 -4.80 -17.71 -7.50
N SER A 41 -4.51 -17.04 -8.62
CA SER A 41 -3.32 -17.31 -9.46
C SER A 41 -2.10 -16.49 -9.04
N VAL A 42 -2.27 -15.48 -8.19
CA VAL A 42 -1.17 -14.60 -7.78
C VAL A 42 -0.25 -15.34 -6.82
N THR A 43 1.03 -15.44 -7.14
CA THR A 43 2.03 -16.04 -6.26
C THR A 43 2.80 -14.99 -5.46
N ARG A 44 2.93 -13.77 -6.00
CA ARG A 44 3.72 -12.68 -5.40
C ARG A 44 3.14 -11.32 -5.71
N VAL A 45 3.26 -10.38 -4.76
CA VAL A 45 2.99 -8.96 -4.97
C VAL A 45 4.27 -8.15 -4.76
N ALA A 46 4.48 -7.15 -5.62
CA ALA A 46 5.54 -6.16 -5.45
C ALA A 46 4.99 -4.74 -5.59
N VAL A 47 5.56 -3.82 -4.82
CA VAL A 47 5.16 -2.42 -4.77
C VAL A 47 6.39 -1.55 -5.01
N ASP A 48 6.28 -0.64 -5.97
CA ASP A 48 7.29 0.40 -6.22
C ASP A 48 6.72 1.77 -5.85
N VAL A 49 7.39 2.46 -4.93
CA VAL A 49 6.95 3.75 -4.36
C VAL A 49 7.91 4.84 -4.82
N TYR A 50 7.37 5.96 -5.31
CA TYR A 50 8.12 7.04 -5.95
C TYR A 50 7.81 8.42 -5.37
N GLY A 51 8.73 9.35 -5.57
CA GLY A 51 8.52 10.76 -5.25
C GLY A 51 8.57 11.08 -3.75
N SER A 52 7.87 12.13 -3.31
CA SER A 52 7.86 12.51 -1.89
C SER A 52 7.26 11.42 -0.98
N LEU A 53 6.41 10.54 -1.53
CA LEU A 53 5.88 9.34 -0.89
C LEU A 53 6.99 8.35 -0.50
N SER A 54 8.05 8.28 -1.31
CA SER A 54 9.20 7.42 -1.09
C SER A 54 10.19 7.99 -0.09
N LEU A 55 10.40 9.32 -0.13
CA LEU A 55 11.31 10.03 0.78
C LEU A 55 10.88 9.96 2.25
N THR A 56 9.58 9.79 2.51
CA THR A 56 9.05 9.54 3.85
C THR A 56 8.81 8.05 4.12
N GLY A 57 9.04 7.16 3.16
CA GLY A 57 8.36 5.87 3.07
C GLY A 57 8.91 4.74 3.95
N LYS A 58 10.20 4.69 4.24
CA LYS A 58 10.79 3.63 5.07
C LYS A 58 10.74 4.02 6.56
N GLY A 59 9.84 3.41 7.32
CA GLY A 59 9.67 3.69 8.76
C GLY A 59 8.77 4.88 9.10
N HIS A 60 8.14 5.56 8.13
CA HIS A 60 7.05 6.52 8.40
C HIS A 60 5.69 6.12 7.81
N HIS A 61 5.31 4.85 7.97
CA HIS A 61 3.92 4.38 7.96
C HIS A 61 3.20 4.33 6.60
N THR A 62 3.82 4.80 5.52
CA THR A 62 3.30 4.60 4.15
C THR A 62 3.37 3.12 3.74
N ASP A 63 4.47 2.45 4.10
CA ASP A 63 4.62 1.00 4.03
C ASP A 63 3.45 0.26 4.69
N ILE A 64 3.17 0.58 5.96
CA ILE A 64 2.08 0.00 6.74
C ILE A 64 0.74 0.26 6.05
N ALA A 65 0.50 1.49 5.59
CA ALA A 65 -0.74 1.84 4.91
C ALA A 65 -0.97 0.99 3.65
N ILE A 66 0.06 0.80 2.83
CA ILE A 66 0.00 0.00 1.61
C ILE A 66 -0.27 -1.47 1.96
N ILE A 67 0.51 -2.03 2.91
CA ILE A 67 0.36 -3.43 3.34
C ILE A 67 -1.06 -3.69 3.85
N MET A 68 -1.58 -2.82 4.72
CA MET A 68 -2.93 -2.95 5.25
C MET A 68 -4.00 -2.81 4.16
N GLY A 69 -3.78 -1.95 3.17
CA GLY A 69 -4.63 -1.83 1.99
C GLY A 69 -4.67 -3.11 1.16
N LEU A 70 -3.50 -3.69 0.87
CA LEU A 70 -3.38 -4.99 0.18
C LEU A 70 -4.03 -6.14 0.98
N ALA A 71 -3.96 -6.07 2.30
CA ALA A 71 -4.70 -6.98 3.18
C ALA A 71 -6.23 -6.79 3.10
N GLY A 72 -6.73 -5.81 2.36
CA GLY A 72 -8.14 -5.56 2.10
C GLY A 72 -8.82 -4.63 3.12
N ASN A 73 -8.04 -3.91 3.94
CA ASN A 73 -8.56 -2.96 4.92
C ASN A 73 -8.88 -1.60 4.30
N GLU A 74 -9.77 -0.86 4.95
CA GLU A 74 -10.09 0.52 4.60
C GLU A 74 -9.74 1.48 5.73
N PRO A 75 -9.29 2.72 5.43
CA PRO A 75 -8.93 3.68 6.46
C PRO A 75 -10.04 3.97 7.47
N ALA A 76 -11.31 3.85 7.05
CA ALA A 76 -12.46 4.17 7.88
C ALA A 76 -12.84 3.05 8.87
N THR A 77 -12.39 1.81 8.61
CA THR A 77 -12.85 0.61 9.34
C THR A 77 -11.69 -0.26 9.83
N VAL A 78 -10.45 0.09 9.51
CA VAL A 78 -9.26 -0.67 9.94
C VAL A 78 -9.18 -0.77 11.46
N ASP A 79 -8.95 -2.00 11.95
CA ASP A 79 -8.65 -2.25 13.36
C ASP A 79 -7.21 -1.81 13.65
N ILE A 80 -7.08 -0.62 14.22
CA ILE A 80 -5.80 0.04 14.50
C ILE A 80 -4.95 -0.78 15.49
N ASP A 81 -5.59 -1.46 16.43
CA ASP A 81 -4.88 -2.21 17.49
C ASP A 81 -4.24 -3.49 16.93
N SER A 82 -4.79 -4.04 15.84
CA SER A 82 -4.27 -5.24 15.16
C SER A 82 -3.02 -4.99 14.30
N ILE A 83 -2.80 -3.75 13.85
CA ILE A 83 -1.78 -3.40 12.85
C ILE A 83 -0.37 -3.83 13.27
N PRO A 84 0.14 -3.52 14.49
CA PRO A 84 1.52 -3.86 14.85
C PRO A 84 1.81 -5.36 14.80
N GLY A 85 0.84 -6.18 15.24
CA GLY A 85 0.96 -7.64 15.19
C GLY A 85 0.93 -8.16 13.76
N PHE A 86 0.03 -7.63 12.92
CA PHE A 86 -0.07 -8.01 11.52
C PHE A 86 1.20 -7.68 10.72
N ILE A 87 1.74 -6.46 10.88
CA ILE A 87 2.96 -6.05 10.17
C ILE A 87 4.16 -6.91 10.59
N ARG A 88 4.31 -7.19 11.89
CA ARG A 88 5.36 -8.09 12.37
C ARG A 88 5.24 -9.48 11.74
N ASP A 89 4.04 -10.04 11.68
CA ASP A 89 3.81 -11.35 11.06
C ASP A 89 4.18 -11.35 9.57
N VAL A 90 3.85 -10.29 8.82
CA VAL A 90 4.23 -10.13 7.40
C VAL A 90 5.75 -10.04 7.26
N GLU A 91 6.43 -9.26 8.11
CA GLU A 91 7.88 -9.07 8.06
C GLU A 91 8.67 -10.32 8.50
N GLU A 92 8.13 -11.12 9.41
CA GLU A 92 8.75 -12.36 9.90
C GLU A 92 8.54 -13.52 8.93
N ARG A 93 7.35 -13.62 8.34
CA ARG A 93 7.02 -14.71 7.41
C ARG A 93 7.42 -14.40 5.97
N GLU A 94 7.63 -13.14 5.63
CA GLU A 94 7.82 -12.68 4.25
C GLU A 94 6.64 -13.04 3.34
N ARG A 95 5.44 -13.10 3.94
CA ARG A 95 4.18 -13.53 3.31
C ARG A 95 3.09 -12.53 3.65
N LEU A 96 2.23 -12.24 2.69
CA LEU A 96 1.13 -11.30 2.87
C LEU A 96 -0.22 -11.98 2.56
N LEU A 97 -1.12 -11.91 3.53
CA LEU A 97 -2.52 -12.25 3.36
C LEU A 97 -3.25 -11.12 2.62
N LEU A 98 -3.74 -11.41 1.42
CA LEU A 98 -4.53 -10.51 0.60
C LEU A 98 -6.04 -10.69 0.85
N ALA A 99 -6.80 -9.66 0.48
CA ALA A 99 -8.26 -9.72 0.38
C ALA A 99 -8.92 -10.26 1.66
N GLN A 100 -8.53 -9.74 2.83
CA GLN A 100 -9.02 -10.13 4.15
C GLN A 100 -8.72 -11.61 4.48
N GLY A 101 -7.52 -12.08 4.12
CA GLY A 101 -7.07 -13.43 4.42
C GLY A 101 -7.53 -14.51 3.45
N ARG A 102 -8.13 -14.13 2.32
CA ARG A 102 -8.60 -15.10 1.32
C ARG A 102 -7.48 -15.80 0.56
N HIS A 103 -6.34 -15.13 0.37
CA HIS A 103 -5.22 -15.67 -0.39
C HIS A 103 -3.90 -15.18 0.17
N GLU A 104 -2.89 -16.04 0.21
CA GLU A 104 -1.56 -15.69 0.71
C GLU A 104 -0.54 -15.66 -0.43
N VAL A 105 0.29 -14.61 -0.47
CA VAL A 105 1.30 -14.40 -1.50
C VAL A 105 2.68 -14.15 -0.90
N ASP A 106 3.72 -14.37 -1.69
CA ASP A 106 5.06 -13.91 -1.37
C ASP A 106 5.11 -12.39 -1.28
N PHE A 107 5.71 -11.90 -0.20
CA PHE A 107 5.96 -10.48 0.05
C PHE A 107 7.28 -10.29 0.81
N PRO A 108 8.43 -10.53 0.14
CA PRO A 108 9.74 -10.53 0.78
C PRO A 108 10.15 -9.13 1.23
N ARG A 109 10.92 -9.04 2.32
CA ARG A 109 11.34 -7.74 2.90
C ARG A 109 12.14 -6.88 1.90
N ASP A 110 13.00 -7.51 1.11
CA ASP A 110 13.92 -6.81 0.21
C ASP A 110 13.29 -6.43 -1.14
N ASN A 111 12.21 -7.13 -1.57
CA ASN A 111 11.66 -6.99 -2.92
C ASN A 111 10.12 -6.87 -2.99
N GLY A 112 9.41 -7.03 -1.87
CA GLY A 112 7.97 -6.81 -1.78
C GLY A 112 7.60 -5.34 -1.83
N MET A 113 8.45 -4.46 -1.30
CA MET A 113 8.27 -3.01 -1.39
C MET A 113 9.59 -2.28 -1.61
N ARG A 114 9.67 -1.54 -2.71
CA ARG A 114 10.85 -0.78 -3.14
C ARG A 114 10.56 0.72 -3.10
N PHE A 115 11.43 1.44 -2.40
CA PHE A 115 11.38 2.89 -2.29
C PHE A 115 12.43 3.50 -3.23
N HIS A 116 11.95 4.20 -4.25
CA HIS A 116 12.79 4.82 -5.26
C HIS A 116 13.15 6.26 -4.88
N ASN A 117 14.41 6.66 -5.05
CA ASN A 117 14.87 8.03 -4.81
C ASN A 117 14.47 9.02 -5.93
N GLY A 118 13.89 8.52 -7.03
CA GLY A 118 13.46 9.31 -8.17
C GLY A 118 11.94 9.56 -8.21
N ASN A 119 11.54 10.56 -8.99
CA ASN A 119 10.13 10.84 -9.29
C ASN A 119 9.72 10.12 -10.57
N LEU A 120 8.44 9.73 -10.67
CA LEU A 120 7.88 9.34 -11.96
C LEU A 120 7.81 10.57 -12.89
N PRO A 121 8.02 10.43 -14.20
CA PRO A 121 7.86 11.52 -15.15
C PRO A 121 6.46 12.14 -14.99
N LEU A 122 6.41 13.48 -14.87
CA LEU A 122 5.19 14.30 -14.76
C LEU A 122 4.43 14.28 -13.41
N HIS A 123 4.87 13.53 -12.37
CA HIS A 123 4.16 13.52 -11.08
C HIS A 123 5.06 13.45 -9.84
N GLU A 124 4.75 14.28 -8.84
CA GLU A 124 5.53 14.39 -7.58
C GLU A 124 5.42 13.16 -6.66
N ASN A 125 4.36 12.35 -6.78
CA ASN A 125 4.09 11.17 -5.95
C ASN A 125 3.38 10.08 -6.74
N GLY A 126 3.86 8.85 -6.64
CA GLY A 126 3.21 7.72 -7.26
C GLY A 126 3.59 6.38 -6.66
N MET A 127 2.77 5.39 -6.96
CA MET A 127 2.96 4.01 -6.56
C MET A 127 2.58 3.10 -7.73
N GLN A 128 3.35 2.05 -7.94
CA GLN A 128 3.03 0.97 -8.85
C GLN A 128 2.89 -0.31 -8.04
N ILE A 129 1.82 -1.06 -8.29
CA ILE A 129 1.62 -2.37 -7.68
C ILE A 129 1.55 -3.41 -8.79
N HIS A 130 2.28 -4.50 -8.61
CA HIS A 130 2.40 -5.60 -9.54
C HIS A 130 2.01 -6.91 -8.86
N ALA A 131 1.16 -7.69 -9.52
CA ALA A 131 0.84 -9.07 -9.14
C ALA A 131 1.49 -10.01 -10.16
N TYR A 132 2.13 -11.06 -9.64
CA TYR A 132 2.84 -12.05 -10.42
C TYR A 132 2.20 -13.43 -10.28
N ASN A 133 2.27 -14.23 -11.34
CA ASN A 133 2.10 -15.68 -11.29
C ASN A 133 3.44 -16.30 -11.73
N GLY A 134 4.19 -16.83 -10.76
CA GLY A 134 5.61 -17.14 -10.97
C GLY A 134 6.40 -15.87 -11.29
N ASP A 135 7.02 -15.84 -12.47
CA ASP A 135 7.80 -14.69 -12.97
C ASP A 135 6.99 -13.76 -13.89
N GLU A 136 5.78 -14.16 -14.30
CA GLU A 136 4.93 -13.38 -15.19
C GLU A 136 4.11 -12.34 -14.41
N VAL A 137 4.11 -11.09 -14.89
CA VAL A 137 3.24 -10.04 -14.37
C VAL A 137 1.84 -10.22 -14.95
N VAL A 138 0.89 -10.68 -14.13
CA VAL A 138 -0.50 -10.92 -14.54
C VAL A 138 -1.39 -9.69 -14.38
N TYR A 139 -1.02 -8.76 -13.50
CA TYR A 139 -1.73 -7.50 -13.33
C TYR A 139 -0.80 -6.41 -12.80
N SER A 140 -1.03 -5.17 -13.24
CA SER A 140 -0.27 -4.01 -12.78
C SER A 140 -1.17 -2.79 -12.71
N LYS A 141 -0.93 -1.94 -11.71
CA LYS A 141 -1.67 -0.70 -11.53
C LYS A 141 -0.74 0.43 -11.13
N ASN A 142 -0.83 1.53 -11.88
CA ASN A 142 -0.12 2.77 -11.59
C ASN A 142 -1.09 3.74 -10.92
N LEU A 143 -0.70 4.27 -9.76
CA LEU A 143 -1.50 5.21 -8.99
C LEU A 143 -0.70 6.48 -8.72
N LEU A 144 -1.33 7.63 -8.98
CA LEU A 144 -0.71 8.95 -8.86
C LEU A 144 -1.43 9.75 -7.79
N PHE A 145 -0.68 10.32 -6.85
CA PHE A 145 -1.22 11.08 -5.73
C PHE A 145 -1.01 12.57 -5.95
N HIS A 146 -2.10 13.31 -6.15
CA HIS A 146 -2.03 14.77 -6.25
C HIS A 146 -1.86 15.38 -4.87
N ARG A 147 -0.88 16.27 -4.68
CA ARG A 147 -0.95 17.22 -3.56
C ARG A 147 -2.20 18.07 -3.79
N ARG A 148 -3.19 17.99 -2.90
CA ARG A 148 -4.25 19.01 -2.89
C ARG A 148 -3.54 20.34 -2.68
N ARG A 149 -3.45 21.17 -3.73
CA ARG A 149 -3.19 22.60 -3.54
C ARG A 149 -4.37 23.12 -2.73
N PHE A 150 -4.15 23.35 -1.44
CA PHE A 150 -5.03 24.22 -0.68
C PHE A 150 -4.87 25.62 -1.27
N TYR A 151 -5.65 25.93 -2.32
CA TYR A 151 -6.03 27.32 -2.53
C TYR A 151 -7.04 27.64 -1.43
N ARG A 152 -6.53 28.24 -0.34
CA ARG A 152 -7.36 29.12 0.49
C ARG A 152 -7.93 30.18 -0.44
N ARG A 153 -9.25 30.16 -0.65
CA ARG A 153 -9.99 31.38 -0.93
C ARG A 153 -10.35 32.01 0.41
#